data_AF-A0A011PJX9-F1
#
_entry.id   AF-A0A011PJX9-F1
#
_cell.length_a   1.000
_cell.length_b   1.000
_cell.length_c   1.000
_cell.angle_alpha   90.00
_cell.angle_beta   90.00
_cell.angle_gamma   90.00
#
_symmetry.space_group_name_H-M   'P 1'
#
loop_
_entity.id
_entity.type
_entity.pdbx_description
1 polymer ?
#
loop_
_entity_poly.entity_id
_entity_poly.type
_entity_poly.pdbx_seq_one_letter_code
_entity_poly.pdbx_strand_id
1 'polypeptide(L)'
;MKRRIHLFAASAAVLAFGGNVFAATYTFTTPTKPLPAVSGSGLTGQLWTNVNPNTDTLAQAQAIISGGFATANFLSSTVDYPSGPAGSTWTSATYAQVLDATATATLDNPAVLPDDVLNTVMRFAGFFGVQNPNEVWTFHIPSDDGSAVDIQGTRILNNDGIHGFGGPSTTVEFTTPGLYAVDVLFFESQPTQWGLELRGGLGGATPSTAIGERLYNLIDFAEPDDPRLDSIRPSVPLPGTLPLLVAGVCGLFAVSRRRTGR
;
A
#
# COMPACT_ATOMS: atom_id res chain seq x y z
N MET A 1 74.65 -31.90 -16.00
CA MET A 1 73.49 -31.48 -15.21
C MET A 1 72.60 -30.55 -16.07
N LYS A 2 71.66 -31.11 -16.84
CA LYS A 2 70.73 -30.35 -17.71
C LYS A 2 69.33 -30.51 -17.13
N ARG A 3 68.77 -29.48 -16.48
CA ARG A 3 67.38 -29.48 -16.01
C ARG A 3 66.47 -29.01 -17.14
N ARG A 4 65.56 -29.89 -17.55
CA ARG A 4 64.38 -29.55 -18.37
C ARG A 4 63.39 -28.79 -17.47
N ILE A 5 62.98 -27.60 -17.88
CA ILE A 5 61.90 -26.85 -17.24
C ILE A 5 60.65 -27.13 -18.05
N HIS A 6 59.70 -27.85 -17.44
CA HIS A 6 58.35 -28.01 -17.99
C HIS A 6 57.53 -26.78 -17.60
N LEU A 7 57.09 -26.02 -18.61
CA LEU A 7 56.18 -24.90 -18.43
C LEU A 7 54.75 -25.45 -18.33
N PHE A 8 54.18 -25.45 -17.12
CA PHE A 8 52.75 -25.71 -16.94
C PHE A 8 51.97 -24.42 -17.25
N ALA A 9 51.18 -24.44 -18.33
CA ALA A 9 50.18 -23.42 -18.58
C ALA A 9 48.98 -23.67 -17.66
N ALA A 10 48.79 -22.82 -16.66
CA ALA A 10 47.58 -22.79 -15.86
C ALA A 10 46.52 -21.99 -16.62
N SER A 11 45.55 -22.68 -17.21
CA SER A 11 44.35 -22.06 -17.77
C SER A 11 43.47 -21.58 -16.62
N ALA A 12 43.48 -20.28 -16.34
CA ALA A 12 42.49 -19.66 -15.48
C ALA A 12 41.17 -19.54 -16.26
N ALA A 13 40.19 -20.37 -15.92
CA ALA A 13 38.82 -20.18 -16.35
C ALA A 13 38.22 -19.00 -15.56
N VAL A 14 38.18 -17.82 -16.18
CA VAL A 14 37.37 -16.71 -15.68
C VAL A 14 35.92 -17.05 -15.97
N LEU A 15 35.18 -17.41 -14.93
CA LEU A 15 33.73 -17.55 -14.99
C LEU A 15 33.15 -16.12 -14.98
N ALA A 16 32.88 -15.59 -16.17
CA ALA A 16 32.21 -14.30 -16.31
C ALA A 16 30.71 -14.47 -15.99
N PHE A 17 30.31 -14.22 -14.75
CA PHE A 17 28.91 -13.90 -14.45
C PHE A 17 28.66 -12.44 -14.86
N GLY A 18 28.42 -12.24 -16.15
CA GLY A 18 27.87 -11.01 -16.70
C GLY A 18 26.38 -10.91 -16.36
N GLY A 19 26.06 -10.60 -15.11
CA GLY A 19 24.80 -9.99 -14.74
C GLY A 19 25.13 -8.60 -14.22
N ASN A 20 24.49 -7.56 -14.75
CA ASN A 20 24.55 -6.25 -14.10
C ASN A 20 23.93 -6.43 -12.71
N VAL A 21 24.75 -6.66 -11.69
CA VAL A 21 24.31 -6.63 -10.30
C VAL A 21 24.07 -5.17 -9.98
N PHE A 22 22.83 -4.70 -10.14
CA PHE A 22 22.43 -3.44 -9.55
C PHE A 22 22.57 -3.62 -8.04
N ALA A 23 23.52 -2.90 -7.43
CA ALA A 23 23.68 -2.93 -5.98
C ALA A 23 22.38 -2.43 -5.35
N ALA A 24 21.70 -3.29 -4.59
CA ALA A 24 20.49 -2.90 -3.89
C ALA A 24 20.81 -1.82 -2.86
N THR A 25 19.99 -0.77 -2.82
CA THR A 25 20.10 0.32 -1.84
C THR A 25 19.51 -0.11 -0.50
N TYR A 26 18.49 -0.97 -0.54
CA TYR A 26 17.83 -1.54 0.63
C TYR A 26 17.81 -3.05 0.54
N THR A 27 17.90 -3.73 1.68
CA THR A 27 17.77 -5.19 1.77
C THR A 27 16.79 -5.53 2.89
N PHE A 28 15.76 -6.30 2.58
CA PHE A 28 14.83 -6.85 3.56
C PHE A 28 15.00 -8.37 3.63
N THR A 29 15.22 -8.88 4.84
CA THR A 29 15.57 -10.29 5.03
C THR A 29 14.45 -11.13 5.63
N THR A 30 13.50 -10.48 6.30
CA THR A 30 12.43 -11.14 7.05
C THR A 30 11.10 -10.57 6.59
N PRO A 31 10.21 -11.38 5.99
CA PRO A 31 8.90 -10.91 5.61
C PRO A 31 8.05 -10.63 6.85
N THR A 32 7.08 -9.74 6.70
CA THR A 32 6.07 -9.47 7.73
C THR A 32 5.18 -10.69 7.93
N LYS A 33 4.84 -11.41 6.85
CA LYS A 33 4.01 -12.62 6.88
C LYS A 33 4.47 -13.66 5.84
N PRO A 34 4.11 -14.94 6.01
CA PRO A 34 4.32 -15.95 4.97
C PRO A 34 3.61 -15.58 3.66
N LEU A 35 4.15 -16.03 2.53
CA LEU A 35 3.52 -15.83 1.22
C LEU A 35 2.24 -16.70 1.10
N PRO A 36 1.08 -16.12 0.79
CA PRO A 36 -0.14 -16.89 0.53
C PRO A 36 -0.03 -17.72 -0.75
N ALA A 37 -0.83 -18.79 -0.84
CA ALA A 37 -0.96 -19.59 -2.08
C ALA A 37 -1.79 -18.91 -3.17
N VAL A 38 -2.35 -17.74 -2.90
CA VAL A 38 -3.17 -16.94 -3.82
C VAL A 38 -2.35 -15.75 -4.35
N SER A 39 -2.67 -15.31 -5.57
CA SER A 39 -2.12 -14.06 -6.11
C SER A 39 -2.67 -12.84 -5.37
N GLY A 40 -1.93 -11.75 -5.44
CA GLY A 40 -2.38 -10.45 -4.95
C GLY A 40 -3.61 -9.94 -5.71
N SER A 41 -4.50 -9.25 -5.00
CA SER A 41 -5.71 -8.61 -5.54
C SER A 41 -5.62 -7.09 -5.63
N GLY A 42 -4.54 -6.50 -5.11
CA GLY A 42 -4.37 -5.05 -4.98
C GLY A 42 -4.11 -4.60 -3.54
N LEU A 43 -3.99 -3.28 -3.35
CA LEU A 43 -3.88 -2.64 -2.04
C LEU A 43 -5.23 -2.09 -1.58
N THR A 44 -5.33 -1.82 -0.28
CA THR A 44 -6.43 -1.02 0.26
C THR A 44 -6.13 0.45 -0.02
N GLY A 45 -6.86 1.05 -0.95
CA GLY A 45 -6.83 2.47 -1.24
C GLY A 45 -7.68 3.25 -0.24
N GLN A 46 -7.17 4.37 0.23
CA GLN A 46 -7.83 5.28 1.16
C GLN A 46 -7.71 6.70 0.63
N LEU A 47 -8.78 7.47 0.82
CA LEU A 47 -8.92 8.78 0.23
C LEU A 47 -9.38 9.82 1.25
N TRP A 48 -8.68 10.96 1.29
CA TRP A 48 -9.13 12.17 1.98
C TRP A 48 -9.31 13.25 0.92
N THR A 49 -10.57 13.61 0.67
CA THR A 49 -10.95 14.64 -0.31
C THR A 49 -11.02 16.02 0.33
N ASN A 50 -10.88 17.07 -0.48
CA ASN A 50 -11.03 18.46 -0.05
C ASN A 50 -10.14 18.82 1.14
N VAL A 51 -8.89 18.33 1.14
CA VAL A 51 -7.92 18.66 2.18
C VAL A 51 -7.51 20.14 2.09
N ASN A 52 -6.74 20.63 3.06
CA ASN A 52 -6.25 22.01 3.00
C ASN A 52 -5.43 22.21 1.71
N PRO A 53 -5.72 23.25 0.90
CA PRO A 53 -4.96 23.54 -0.33
C PRO A 53 -3.47 23.88 -0.17
N ASN A 54 -2.96 23.95 1.06
CA ASN A 54 -1.53 24.12 1.37
C ASN A 54 -0.95 22.85 2.03
N THR A 55 -1.48 21.68 1.68
CA THR A 55 -0.92 20.38 2.06
C THR A 55 0.23 20.09 1.09
N ASP A 56 1.36 20.74 1.33
CA ASP A 56 2.47 20.83 0.37
C ASP A 56 3.62 19.85 0.70
N THR A 57 3.42 19.00 1.71
CA THR A 57 4.43 18.06 2.20
C THR A 57 3.80 16.73 2.64
N LEU A 58 4.59 15.66 2.55
CA LEU A 58 4.27 14.34 3.07
C LEU A 58 4.04 14.36 4.58
N ALA A 59 4.71 15.25 5.31
CA ALA A 59 4.47 15.40 6.75
C ALA A 59 3.04 15.90 7.05
N GLN A 60 2.54 16.85 6.26
CA GLN A 60 1.16 17.33 6.39
C GLN A 60 0.15 16.25 5.94
N ALA A 61 0.43 15.57 4.83
CA ALA A 61 -0.39 14.45 4.37
C ALA A 61 -0.48 13.33 5.43
N GLN A 62 0.66 12.96 6.04
CA GLN A 62 0.72 11.99 7.12
C GLN A 62 -0.07 12.45 8.35
N ALA A 63 -0.04 13.74 8.68
CA ALA A 63 -0.83 14.30 9.77
C ALA A 63 -2.33 14.15 9.51
N ILE A 64 -2.79 14.38 8.27
CA ILE A 64 -4.19 14.15 7.86
C ILE A 64 -4.57 12.67 8.02
N ILE A 65 -3.73 11.76 7.52
CA ILE A 65 -3.94 10.31 7.65
C ILE A 65 -4.06 9.89 9.12
N SER A 66 -3.21 10.43 9.99
CA SER A 66 -3.23 10.14 11.43
C SER A 66 -4.36 10.86 12.20
N GLY A 67 -4.97 11.88 11.60
CA GLY A 67 -5.93 12.75 12.24
C GLY A 67 -7.36 12.21 12.25
N GLY A 68 -7.64 11.16 11.49
CA GLY A 68 -8.94 10.52 11.47
C GLY A 68 -9.17 9.60 10.28
N PHE A 69 -10.41 9.18 10.13
CA PHE A 69 -10.78 8.23 9.09
C PHE A 69 -10.73 8.84 7.69
N ALA A 70 -10.40 8.01 6.70
CA ALA A 70 -10.56 8.33 5.30
C ALA A 70 -12.01 8.75 4.97
N THR A 71 -12.14 9.65 4.00
CA THR A 71 -13.42 10.03 3.39
C THR A 71 -14.02 8.84 2.63
N ALA A 72 -13.18 8.05 1.96
CA ALA A 72 -13.58 6.81 1.29
C ALA A 72 -12.43 5.79 1.28
N ASN A 73 -12.77 4.50 1.22
CA ASN A 73 -11.84 3.38 1.02
C ASN A 73 -12.30 2.56 -0.20
N PHE A 74 -11.35 1.92 -0.88
CA PHE A 74 -11.60 1.11 -2.07
C PHE A 74 -10.48 0.08 -2.29
N LEU A 75 -10.70 -0.88 -3.19
CA LEU A 75 -9.67 -1.80 -3.67
C LEU A 75 -8.91 -1.18 -4.85
N SER A 76 -7.60 -1.01 -4.71
CA SER A 76 -6.69 -0.54 -5.75
C SER A 76 -5.92 -1.71 -6.33
N SER A 77 -6.37 -2.22 -7.48
CA SER A 77 -5.72 -3.37 -8.14
C SER A 77 -4.29 -3.02 -8.61
N THR A 78 -4.09 -1.77 -8.98
CA THR A 78 -2.80 -1.12 -9.26
C THR A 78 -2.82 0.30 -8.71
N VAL A 79 -1.67 0.80 -8.26
CA VAL A 79 -1.52 2.24 -7.99
C VAL A 79 -1.12 2.91 -9.31
N ASP A 80 -2.12 3.31 -10.08
CA ASP A 80 -1.99 3.95 -11.40
C ASP A 80 -3.21 4.86 -11.60
N TYR A 81 -3.06 6.13 -11.24
CA TYR A 81 -4.15 7.10 -11.20
C TYR A 81 -3.68 8.41 -11.85
N PRO A 82 -4.33 8.88 -12.93
CA PRO A 82 -5.39 8.20 -13.68
C PRO A 82 -4.86 6.96 -14.41
N SER A 83 -5.67 5.91 -14.49
CA SER A 83 -5.25 4.67 -15.15
C SER A 83 -4.97 4.89 -16.64
N GLY A 84 -3.81 4.44 -17.12
CA GLY A 84 -3.42 4.67 -18.50
C GLY A 84 -1.99 4.23 -18.85
N PRO A 85 -1.48 4.62 -20.02
CA PRO A 85 -0.07 4.46 -20.37
C PRO A 85 0.85 5.17 -19.37
N ALA A 86 2.13 4.81 -19.36
CA ALA A 86 3.09 5.45 -18.48
C ALA A 86 3.20 6.96 -18.65
N GLY A 87 3.18 7.66 -17.52
CA GLY A 87 3.18 9.13 -17.48
C GLY A 87 1.81 9.73 -17.72
N SER A 88 0.73 8.99 -17.45
CA SER A 88 -0.62 9.54 -17.57
C SER A 88 -0.85 10.57 -16.47
N THR A 89 -1.15 11.80 -16.88
CA THR A 89 -1.50 12.92 -16.00
C THR A 89 -2.78 13.54 -16.48
N TRP A 90 -3.63 14.02 -15.59
CA TRP A 90 -4.85 14.72 -15.94
C TRP A 90 -4.90 16.09 -15.28
N THR A 91 -5.58 17.03 -15.93
CA THR A 91 -5.84 18.37 -15.39
C THR A 91 -7.29 18.44 -14.95
N SER A 92 -7.56 18.80 -13.69
CA SER A 92 -8.91 19.12 -13.17
C SER A 92 -9.97 18.06 -13.48
N ALA A 93 -9.84 16.88 -12.87
CA ALA A 93 -10.75 15.74 -13.05
C ALA A 93 -11.53 15.45 -11.77
N THR A 94 -12.65 14.74 -11.87
CA THR A 94 -13.34 14.20 -10.69
C THR A 94 -12.90 12.77 -10.38
N TYR A 95 -13.16 12.30 -9.16
CA TYR A 95 -12.89 10.90 -8.80
C TYR A 95 -13.58 9.89 -9.72
N ALA A 96 -14.79 10.20 -10.20
CA ALA A 96 -15.51 9.37 -11.18
C ALA A 96 -14.76 9.17 -12.50
N GLN A 97 -13.87 10.10 -12.85
CA GLN A 97 -13.13 10.08 -14.11
C GLN A 97 -11.79 9.36 -13.99
N VAL A 98 -11.20 9.34 -12.79
CA VAL A 98 -9.83 8.86 -12.58
C VAL A 98 -9.74 7.52 -11.88
N LEU A 99 -10.74 7.16 -11.07
CA LEU A 99 -10.78 5.84 -10.45
C LEU A 99 -11.13 4.79 -11.50
N ASP A 100 -10.38 3.69 -11.51
CA ASP A 100 -10.68 2.56 -12.38
C ASP A 100 -12.01 1.87 -11.99
N ALA A 101 -12.43 0.90 -12.80
CA ALA A 101 -13.68 0.17 -12.57
C ALA A 101 -13.68 -0.61 -11.25
N THR A 102 -12.54 -1.17 -10.83
CA THR A 102 -12.41 -1.92 -9.57
C THR A 102 -12.50 -1.00 -8.36
N ALA A 103 -11.75 0.11 -8.38
CA ALA A 103 -11.79 1.13 -7.35
C ALA A 103 -13.20 1.70 -7.21
N THR A 104 -13.85 2.05 -8.33
CA THR A 104 -15.23 2.57 -8.33
C THR A 104 -16.23 1.56 -7.79
N ALA A 105 -16.12 0.28 -8.17
CA ALA A 105 -17.05 -0.77 -7.74
C ALA A 105 -16.90 -1.15 -6.24
N THR A 106 -15.76 -0.86 -5.64
CA THR A 106 -15.44 -1.21 -4.24
C THR A 106 -15.41 0.01 -3.32
N LEU A 107 -15.69 1.19 -3.84
CA LEU A 107 -15.71 2.45 -3.09
C LEU A 107 -16.81 2.43 -2.04
N ASP A 108 -16.44 2.53 -0.77
CA ASP A 108 -17.36 2.45 0.37
C ASP A 108 -18.21 3.72 0.56
N ASN A 109 -17.81 4.83 -0.07
CA ASN A 109 -18.50 6.10 -0.05
C ASN A 109 -18.55 6.72 -1.46
N PRO A 110 -19.54 6.36 -2.30
CA PRO A 110 -19.65 6.86 -3.68
C PRO A 110 -20.02 8.34 -3.77
N ALA A 111 -20.33 9.01 -2.66
CA ALA A 111 -20.63 10.44 -2.66
C ALA A 111 -19.43 11.31 -3.06
N VAL A 112 -18.20 10.79 -2.99
CA VAL A 112 -16.98 11.50 -3.40
C VAL A 112 -16.77 11.52 -4.92
N LEU A 113 -17.47 10.68 -5.68
CA LEU A 113 -17.28 10.55 -7.13
C LEU A 113 -17.39 11.87 -7.92
N PRO A 114 -18.29 12.81 -7.55
CA PRO A 114 -18.36 14.12 -8.21
C PRO A 114 -17.31 15.13 -7.74
N ASP A 115 -16.59 14.86 -6.64
CA ASP A 115 -15.59 15.79 -6.11
C ASP A 115 -14.38 15.89 -7.05
N ASP A 116 -13.78 17.08 -7.10
CA ASP A 116 -12.50 17.30 -7.78
C ASP A 116 -11.38 16.51 -7.06
N VAL A 117 -10.44 15.98 -7.84
CA VAL A 117 -9.25 15.25 -7.36
C VAL A 117 -8.18 16.18 -6.80
N LEU A 118 -8.30 17.48 -7.00
CA LEU A 118 -7.42 18.49 -6.41
C LEU A 118 -7.57 18.56 -4.89
N ASN A 119 -6.50 18.94 -4.19
CA ASN A 119 -6.46 19.02 -2.71
C ASN A 119 -6.81 17.68 -2.07
N THR A 120 -5.99 16.68 -2.37
CA THR A 120 -6.25 15.28 -2.05
C THR A 120 -5.09 14.68 -1.31
N VAL A 121 -5.39 13.78 -0.38
CA VAL A 121 -4.42 12.84 0.16
C VAL A 121 -4.90 11.43 -0.14
N MET A 122 -4.02 10.60 -0.69
CA MET A 122 -4.28 9.17 -0.89
C MET A 122 -3.28 8.34 -0.10
N ARG A 123 -3.73 7.17 0.32
CA ARG A 123 -2.88 6.13 0.88
C ARG A 123 -3.23 4.79 0.30
N PHE A 124 -2.24 3.99 -0.04
CA PHE A 124 -2.42 2.61 -0.49
C PHE A 124 -1.62 1.69 0.43
N ALA A 125 -2.33 1.00 1.30
CA ALA A 125 -1.73 0.16 2.31
C ALA A 125 -2.02 -1.32 2.03
N GLY A 126 -1.06 -2.18 2.36
CA GLY A 126 -1.18 -3.62 2.21
C GLY A 126 0.17 -4.30 2.27
N PHE A 127 0.42 -5.25 1.36
CA PHE A 127 1.68 -5.97 1.32
C PHE A 127 2.20 -6.15 -0.11
N PHE A 128 3.51 -6.09 -0.26
CA PHE A 128 4.23 -6.52 -1.45
C PHE A 128 4.67 -7.98 -1.31
N GLY A 129 4.29 -8.82 -2.26
CA GLY A 129 4.58 -10.25 -2.28
C GLY A 129 5.86 -10.58 -3.04
N VAL A 130 6.83 -11.12 -2.32
CA VAL A 130 8.07 -11.67 -2.86
C VAL A 130 7.89 -13.17 -3.05
N GLN A 131 7.98 -13.64 -4.29
CA GLN A 131 7.69 -15.03 -4.65
C GLN A 131 8.90 -15.94 -4.48
N ASN A 132 10.09 -15.44 -4.79
CA ASN A 132 11.32 -16.22 -4.77
C ASN A 132 12.38 -15.58 -3.85
N PRO A 133 13.30 -16.38 -3.28
CA PRO A 133 14.41 -15.84 -2.52
C PRO A 133 15.33 -15.00 -3.42
N ASN A 134 15.91 -13.95 -2.85
CA ASN A 134 16.84 -13.02 -3.49
C ASN A 134 16.26 -12.32 -4.73
N GLU A 135 14.95 -12.04 -4.75
CA GLU A 135 14.38 -11.16 -5.76
C GLU A 135 14.92 -9.73 -5.56
N VAL A 136 15.41 -9.14 -6.65
CA VAL A 136 15.88 -7.76 -6.68
C VAL A 136 14.92 -6.95 -7.54
N TRP A 137 14.25 -5.98 -6.92
CA TRP A 137 13.24 -5.14 -7.54
C TRP A 137 13.74 -3.70 -7.65
N THR A 138 13.55 -3.07 -8.81
CA THR A 138 13.64 -1.62 -8.93
C THR A 138 12.24 -1.04 -8.87
N PHE A 139 11.96 -0.21 -7.87
CA PHE A 139 10.70 0.51 -7.72
C PHE A 139 10.85 1.94 -8.26
N HIS A 140 9.75 2.50 -8.78
CA HIS A 140 9.65 3.87 -9.24
C HIS A 140 8.28 4.44 -8.87
N ILE A 141 8.25 5.67 -8.36
CA ILE A 141 7.02 6.36 -7.93
C ILE A 141 6.91 7.75 -8.56
N PRO A 142 6.59 7.86 -9.86
CA PRO A 142 6.33 9.17 -10.44
C PRO A 142 4.98 9.69 -9.96
N SER A 143 4.96 10.98 -9.59
CA SER A 143 3.77 11.67 -9.15
C SER A 143 3.80 13.17 -9.44
N ASP A 144 2.62 13.77 -9.42
CA ASP A 144 2.33 15.21 -9.39
C ASP A 144 1.16 15.35 -8.41
N ASP A 145 1.27 15.97 -7.23
CA ASP A 145 2.48 16.44 -6.53
C ASP A 145 3.26 15.28 -5.85
N GLY A 146 3.39 15.30 -4.51
CA GLY A 146 4.36 14.51 -3.77
C GLY A 146 3.88 13.12 -3.36
N SER A 147 4.81 12.17 -3.30
CA SER A 147 4.53 10.78 -2.94
C SER A 147 5.67 10.09 -2.20
N ALA A 148 5.37 8.95 -1.60
CA ALA A 148 6.36 8.10 -0.96
C ALA A 148 5.98 6.62 -0.98
N VAL A 149 7.00 5.77 -0.86
CA VAL A 149 6.83 4.33 -0.63
C VAL A 149 7.63 3.94 0.61
N ASP A 150 6.92 3.34 1.55
CA ASP A 150 7.46 2.73 2.76
C ASP A 150 7.32 1.21 2.68
N ILE A 151 8.41 0.48 2.95
CA ILE A 151 8.38 -0.99 3.11
C ILE A 151 8.80 -1.32 4.54
N GLN A 152 7.94 -2.04 5.26
CA GLN A 152 8.11 -2.36 6.69
C GLN A 152 8.44 -1.11 7.53
N GLY A 153 7.80 0.02 7.22
CA GLY A 153 8.03 1.30 7.90
C GLY A 153 9.33 2.02 7.52
N THR A 154 10.12 1.48 6.59
CA THR A 154 11.32 2.13 6.06
C THR A 154 11.00 2.86 4.75
N ARG A 155 11.28 4.17 4.71
CA ARG A 155 11.13 5.01 3.51
C ARG A 155 12.14 4.62 2.45
N ILE A 156 11.67 3.94 1.40
CA ILE A 156 12.54 3.51 0.29
C ILE A 156 12.53 4.52 -0.86
N LEU A 157 11.40 5.22 -1.07
CA LEU A 157 11.23 6.27 -2.08
C LEU A 157 10.60 7.49 -1.45
N ASN A 158 11.21 8.66 -1.63
CA ASN A 158 10.75 9.92 -1.07
C ASN A 158 10.69 10.99 -2.17
N ASN A 159 9.49 11.35 -2.61
CA ASN A 159 9.20 12.35 -3.63
C ASN A 159 8.40 13.49 -3.00
N ASP A 160 8.96 14.10 -1.95
CA ASP A 160 8.25 15.12 -1.16
C ASP A 160 8.25 16.50 -1.84
N GLY A 161 7.23 17.30 -1.51
CA GLY A 161 7.09 18.68 -1.96
C GLY A 161 6.22 18.87 -3.20
N ILE A 162 5.92 20.13 -3.50
CA ILE A 162 5.23 20.56 -4.74
C ILE A 162 6.15 20.37 -5.93
N HIS A 163 5.69 19.63 -6.94
CA HIS A 163 6.43 19.45 -8.19
C HIS A 163 5.55 18.85 -9.29
N GLY A 164 5.92 19.10 -10.54
CA GLY A 164 5.28 18.45 -11.69
C GLY A 164 5.58 16.95 -11.77
N PHE A 165 4.86 16.25 -12.65
CA PHE A 165 4.92 14.79 -12.78
C PHE A 165 6.33 14.23 -13.01
N GLY A 166 6.79 13.42 -12.05
CA GLY A 166 8.07 12.73 -12.08
C GLY A 166 8.36 12.10 -10.72
N GLY A 167 9.46 11.37 -10.58
CA GLY A 167 9.79 10.82 -9.27
C GLY A 167 11.06 9.97 -9.20
N PRO A 168 11.43 9.52 -8.00
CA PRO A 168 12.63 8.74 -7.77
C PRO A 168 12.44 7.27 -8.14
N SER A 169 13.58 6.58 -8.28
CA SER A 169 13.64 5.12 -8.36
C SER A 169 14.67 4.58 -7.38
N THR A 170 14.49 3.36 -6.91
CA THR A 170 15.44 2.68 -6.03
C THR A 170 15.42 1.17 -6.25
N THR A 171 16.54 0.51 -5.95
CA THR A 171 16.65 -0.95 -6.02
C THR A 171 16.62 -1.55 -4.62
N VAL A 172 15.79 -2.59 -4.44
CA VAL A 172 15.55 -3.28 -3.17
C VAL A 172 15.77 -4.78 -3.38
N GLU A 173 16.53 -5.40 -2.50
CA GLU A 173 16.70 -6.85 -2.44
C GLU A 173 15.82 -7.45 -1.35
N PHE A 174 15.15 -8.56 -1.67
CA PHE A 174 14.39 -9.36 -0.72
C PHE A 174 14.98 -10.76 -0.65
N THR A 175 15.63 -11.11 0.46
CA THR A 175 16.36 -12.39 0.53
C THR A 175 15.42 -13.59 0.76
N THR A 176 14.21 -13.35 1.28
CA THR A 176 13.27 -14.38 1.70
C THR A 176 11.89 -14.17 1.07
N PRO A 177 11.23 -15.21 0.52
CA PRO A 177 9.84 -15.11 0.08
C PRO A 177 8.88 -14.78 1.21
N GLY A 178 7.84 -14.01 0.90
CA GLY A 178 6.82 -13.62 1.87
C GLY A 178 6.15 -12.29 1.52
N LEU A 179 5.27 -11.85 2.41
CA LEU A 179 4.62 -10.56 2.34
C LEU A 179 5.42 -9.53 3.14
N TYR A 180 5.78 -8.44 2.50
CA TYR A 180 6.42 -7.28 3.11
C TYR A 180 5.38 -6.17 3.21
N ALA A 181 5.10 -5.67 4.41
CA ALA A 181 4.18 -4.55 4.59
C ALA A 181 4.61 -3.37 3.70
N VAL A 182 3.68 -2.85 2.89
CA VAL A 182 3.91 -1.69 2.03
C VAL A 182 2.87 -0.62 2.34
N ASP A 183 3.32 0.63 2.27
CA ASP A 183 2.49 1.81 2.37
C ASP A 183 2.93 2.81 1.29
N VAL A 184 1.98 3.30 0.52
CA VAL A 184 2.20 4.32 -0.50
C VAL A 184 1.40 5.54 -0.10
N LEU A 185 2.06 6.67 0.04
CA LEU A 185 1.44 7.93 0.38
C LEU A 185 1.51 8.86 -0.83
N PHE A 186 0.47 9.66 -1.02
CA PHE A 186 0.40 10.67 -2.07
C PHE A 186 -0.40 11.87 -1.60
N PHE A 187 -0.01 13.06 -2.05
CA PHE A 187 -0.83 14.26 -1.93
C PHE A 187 -0.84 15.05 -3.24
N GLU A 188 -1.93 15.77 -3.47
CA GLU A 188 -2.13 16.71 -4.56
C GLU A 188 -2.61 18.04 -3.98
N SER A 189 -2.03 19.16 -4.40
CA SER A 189 -2.34 20.50 -3.88
C SER A 189 -2.35 21.62 -4.93
N GLN A 190 -1.89 21.36 -6.16
CA GLN A 190 -1.78 22.35 -7.23
C GLN A 190 -2.93 22.23 -8.24
N PRO A 191 -3.53 23.36 -8.69
CA PRO A 191 -4.66 23.32 -9.61
C PRO A 191 -4.28 23.05 -11.07
N THR A 192 -3.22 22.28 -11.31
CA THR A 192 -2.61 22.09 -12.64
C THR A 192 -2.83 20.68 -13.17
N GLN A 193 -1.91 19.79 -12.84
CA GLN A 193 -1.86 18.40 -13.27
C GLN A 193 -1.81 17.57 -12.00
N TRP A 194 -2.29 16.35 -12.10
CA TRP A 194 -2.08 15.36 -11.06
C TRP A 194 -1.84 14.01 -11.70
N GLY A 195 -1.12 13.15 -10.99
CA GLY A 195 -0.92 11.76 -11.37
C GLY A 195 -0.12 11.02 -10.31
N LEU A 196 -0.32 9.71 -10.22
CA LEU A 196 0.40 8.82 -9.31
C LEU A 196 0.53 7.44 -9.92
N GLU A 197 1.75 6.92 -9.96
CA GLU A 197 1.98 5.55 -10.41
C GLU A 197 2.96 4.85 -9.46
N LEU A 198 2.72 3.57 -9.15
CA LEU A 198 3.71 2.69 -8.54
C LEU A 198 4.12 1.62 -9.54
N ARG A 199 5.40 1.67 -9.93
CA ARG A 199 5.96 0.78 -10.93
C ARG A 199 7.08 -0.06 -10.33
N GLY A 200 7.29 -1.24 -10.90
CA GLY A 200 8.36 -2.12 -10.48
C GLY A 200 8.92 -2.95 -11.63
N GLY A 201 10.20 -3.27 -11.53
CA GLY A 201 10.90 -4.15 -12.46
C GLY A 201 11.77 -5.16 -11.71
N LEU A 202 11.53 -6.45 -11.93
CA LEU A 202 12.28 -7.55 -11.34
C LEU A 202 13.57 -7.81 -12.12
N GLY A 203 14.67 -8.09 -11.43
CA GLY A 203 15.92 -8.58 -12.04
C GLY A 203 16.58 -7.58 -12.98
N GLY A 204 16.46 -6.27 -12.70
CA GLY A 204 17.00 -5.20 -13.54
C GLY A 204 16.11 -4.81 -14.73
N ALA A 205 14.90 -5.35 -14.83
CA ALA A 205 13.91 -4.85 -15.76
C ALA A 205 13.60 -3.38 -15.46
N THR A 206 13.36 -2.59 -16.53
CA THR A 206 12.89 -1.22 -16.37
C THR A 206 11.53 -1.23 -15.68
N PRO A 207 11.30 -0.40 -14.65
CA PRO A 207 10.01 -0.33 -13.95
C PRO A 207 8.98 0.38 -14.81
N SER A 208 8.53 -0.25 -15.90
CA SER A 208 7.54 0.29 -16.83
C SER A 208 6.16 -0.32 -16.67
N THR A 209 5.99 -1.30 -15.77
CA THR A 209 4.74 -2.02 -15.53
C THR A 209 4.26 -1.83 -14.10
N ALA A 210 2.93 -1.72 -13.93
CA ALA A 210 2.30 -1.80 -12.63
C ALA A 210 2.54 -3.20 -12.01
N ILE A 211 2.67 -3.26 -10.68
CA ILE A 211 3.04 -4.47 -9.95
C ILE A 211 1.83 -5.19 -9.31
N GLY A 212 0.64 -5.05 -9.89
CA GLY A 212 -0.64 -5.44 -9.28
C GLY A 212 -0.71 -6.87 -8.73
N GLU A 213 -0.21 -7.86 -9.48
CA GLU A 213 -0.23 -9.27 -9.03
C GLU A 213 0.64 -9.54 -7.79
N ARG A 214 1.56 -8.62 -7.46
CA ARG A 214 2.40 -8.67 -6.26
C ARG A 214 1.79 -7.87 -5.09
N LEU A 215 0.62 -7.24 -5.24
CA LEU A 215 0.02 -6.41 -4.22
C LEU A 215 -1.12 -7.13 -3.50
N TYR A 216 -1.03 -7.21 -2.17
CA TYR A 216 -1.97 -7.92 -1.31
C TYR A 216 -2.70 -6.95 -0.38
N ASN A 217 -4.01 -7.13 -0.27
CA ASN A 217 -4.91 -6.19 0.39
C ASN A 217 -4.63 -6.07 1.89
N LEU A 218 -4.75 -4.88 2.47
CA LEU A 218 -4.54 -4.71 3.91
C LEU A 218 -5.61 -5.42 4.72
N ILE A 219 -6.88 -5.26 4.36
CA ILE A 219 -8.03 -5.76 5.13
C ILE A 219 -8.00 -7.29 5.20
N ASP A 220 -7.56 -7.96 4.12
CA ASP A 220 -7.53 -9.42 4.06
C ASP A 220 -6.36 -10.04 4.82
N PHE A 221 -5.23 -9.34 4.94
CA PHE A 221 -3.96 -9.93 5.40
C PHE A 221 -3.36 -9.28 6.64
N ALA A 222 -3.81 -8.10 7.08
CA ALA A 222 -3.31 -7.44 8.28
C ALA A 222 -3.66 -8.22 9.56
N GLU A 223 -2.84 -8.07 10.61
CA GLU A 223 -3.31 -8.45 11.95
C GLU A 223 -4.37 -7.45 12.42
N PRO A 224 -5.32 -7.84 13.30
CA PRO A 224 -6.36 -6.93 13.77
C PRO A 224 -5.87 -5.66 14.48
N ASP A 225 -4.64 -5.66 14.99
CA ASP A 225 -3.97 -4.55 15.68
C ASP A 225 -2.99 -3.77 14.77
N ASP A 226 -2.99 -4.05 13.47
CA ASP A 226 -2.16 -3.31 12.52
C ASP A 226 -2.62 -1.84 12.47
N PRO A 227 -1.77 -0.85 12.83
CA PRO A 227 -2.17 0.55 12.94
C PRO A 227 -2.57 1.15 11.59
N ARG A 228 -2.24 0.48 10.48
CA ARG A 228 -2.66 0.93 9.15
C ARG A 228 -4.16 0.76 8.95
N LEU A 229 -4.84 -0.03 9.78
CA LEU A 229 -6.30 -0.17 9.82
C LEU A 229 -7.01 0.99 10.53
N ASP A 230 -6.31 1.77 11.35
CA ASP A 230 -6.92 2.81 12.22
C ASP A 230 -7.63 3.93 11.45
N SER A 231 -7.23 4.17 10.21
CA SER A 231 -7.84 5.18 9.32
C SER A 231 -9.02 4.64 8.51
N ILE A 232 -9.35 3.35 8.61
CA ILE A 232 -10.52 2.75 7.95
C ILE A 232 -11.71 2.86 8.89
N ARG A 233 -12.83 3.44 8.42
CA ARG A 233 -14.04 3.51 9.25
C ARG A 233 -14.53 2.11 9.57
N PRO A 234 -14.75 1.76 10.85
CA PRO A 234 -15.46 0.54 11.18
C PRO A 234 -16.84 0.58 10.52
N SER A 235 -17.24 -0.48 9.84
CA SER A 235 -18.61 -0.63 9.39
C SER A 235 -19.50 -0.61 10.64
N VAL A 236 -20.27 0.46 10.82
CA VAL A 236 -21.25 0.51 11.91
C VAL A 236 -22.25 -0.60 11.62
N PRO A 237 -22.41 -1.61 12.50
CA PRO A 237 -23.47 -2.58 12.32
C PRO A 237 -24.78 -1.81 12.27
N LEU A 238 -25.59 -2.05 11.23
CA LEU A 238 -26.95 -1.52 11.16
C LEU A 238 -27.61 -1.74 12.53
N PRO A 239 -28.24 -0.73 13.16
CA PRO A 239 -28.93 -0.89 14.43
C PRO A 239 -30.07 -1.91 14.25
N GLY A 240 -29.77 -3.18 14.49
CA GLY A 240 -30.65 -4.25 14.05
C GLY A 240 -30.22 -5.69 14.31
N THR A 241 -29.20 -5.98 15.11
CA THR A 241 -28.95 -7.35 15.62
C THR A 241 -28.17 -7.33 16.94
N LEU A 242 -28.77 -6.81 18.01
CA LEU A 242 -28.35 -7.18 19.36
C LEU A 242 -28.85 -8.61 19.64
N PRO A 243 -27.99 -9.62 19.85
CA PRO A 243 -28.45 -10.89 20.38
C PRO A 243 -28.94 -10.62 21.81
N LEU A 244 -30.24 -10.78 22.01
CA LEU A 244 -30.86 -10.70 23.33
C LEU A 244 -30.29 -11.83 24.19
N LEU A 245 -29.29 -11.54 25.02
CA LEU A 245 -28.81 -12.48 26.01
C LEU A 245 -29.87 -12.57 27.11
N VAL A 246 -30.83 -13.50 26.96
CA VAL A 246 -31.78 -13.84 28.01
C VAL A 246 -31.01 -14.57 29.10
N ALA A 247 -30.47 -13.81 30.05
CA ALA A 247 -30.03 -14.34 31.33
C ALA A 247 -31.28 -14.83 32.08
N GLY A 248 -31.53 -16.13 32.03
CA GLY A 248 -32.55 -16.79 32.84
C GLY A 248 -32.21 -16.66 34.32
N VAL A 249 -32.97 -15.86 35.06
CA VAL A 249 -32.99 -15.91 36.52
C VAL A 249 -34.13 -16.83 36.94
N CYS A 250 -33.79 -18.10 37.15
CA CYS A 250 -34.65 -19.04 37.85
C CYS A 250 -34.55 -18.82 39.38
N GLY A 251 -35.68 -18.44 39.98
CA GLY A 251 -36.15 -18.97 41.26
C GLY A 251 -35.60 -18.38 42.55
N LEU A 252 -36.49 -17.80 43.36
CA LEU A 252 -36.73 -18.27 44.73
C LEU A 252 -38.08 -17.73 45.24
N PHE A 253 -39.00 -18.65 45.49
CA PHE A 253 -40.20 -18.45 46.26
C PHE A 253 -39.84 -18.17 47.73
N ALA A 254 -40.44 -17.14 48.33
CA ALA A 254 -40.67 -17.09 49.77
C ALA A 254 -42.00 -16.40 50.06
N VAL A 255 -43.00 -17.22 50.37
CA VAL A 255 -44.27 -16.83 50.97
C VAL A 255 -44.04 -16.59 52.46
N SER A 256 -44.42 -15.42 52.99
CA SER A 256 -45.03 -15.35 54.33
C SER A 256 -45.79 -14.04 54.59
N ARG A 257 -47.12 -14.19 54.69
CA ARG A 257 -48.14 -13.45 55.46
C ARG A 257 -47.70 -12.22 56.28
N ARG A 258 -48.51 -11.14 56.20
CA ARG A 258 -49.01 -10.41 57.39
C ARG A 258 -50.46 -9.95 57.20
N ARG A 259 -51.30 -10.36 58.16
CA ARG A 259 -52.65 -9.83 58.47
C ARG A 259 -52.51 -8.49 59.19
N THR A 260 -53.46 -7.58 58.93
CA THR A 260 -54.14 -6.58 59.80
C THR A 260 -54.49 -5.38 58.92
N GLY A 261 -55.69 -4.80 58.85
CA GLY A 261 -56.95 -4.96 59.55
C GLY A 261 -57.77 -3.68 59.32
N ARG A 262 -59.01 -3.80 58.83
CA ARG A 262 -60.23 -3.07 59.21
C ARG A 262 -61.37 -3.57 58.34
#